data_AF-A0A511TDY5-F1
#
_entry.id   AF-A0A511TDY5-F1
#
_cell.length_a   1.000
_cell.length_b   1.000
_cell.length_c   1.000
_cell.angle_alpha   90.00
_cell.angle_beta   90.00
_cell.angle_gamma   90.00
#
_symmetry.space_group_name_H-M   'P 1'
#
loop_
_entity.id
_entity.type
_entity.pdbx_description
1 polymer ?
#
loop_
_entity_poly.entity_id
_entity_poly.type
_entity_poly.pdbx_seq_one_letter_code
_entity_poly.pdbx_strand_id
1 'polypeptide(L)'
;MSTASSPDARFQIEVLKLLLQVASGDEGVSREEIDHIMATARGMSVPLPDLEQLAKCLQNGTPLPAPNLGILKADPKAVIAAAHDLIASDGHIHPSEIEMLRQLRELLGVAA
;
A
#
# COMPACT_ATOMS: atom_id res chain seq x y z
N MET A 1 9.84 17.74 17.27
CA MET A 1 8.99 18.44 16.27
C MET A 1 9.79 18.55 14.99
N SER A 2 9.44 17.75 13.98
CA SER A 2 9.76 17.91 12.55
C SER A 2 8.94 16.88 11.79
N THR A 3 7.62 17.07 11.73
CA THR A 3 6.76 16.33 10.80
C THR A 3 7.00 16.92 9.42
N ALA A 4 8.14 16.57 8.81
CA ALA A 4 8.35 16.86 7.40
C ALA A 4 7.36 16.00 6.63
N SER A 5 6.18 16.56 6.36
CA SER A 5 5.27 16.10 5.33
C SER A 5 5.94 16.29 3.98
N SER A 6 7.02 15.56 3.73
CA SER A 6 7.65 15.51 2.42
C SER A 6 6.60 14.97 1.45
N PRO A 7 6.53 15.51 0.21
CA PRO A 7 5.61 15.01 -0.80
C PRO A 7 5.74 13.49 -1.00
N ASP A 8 6.94 12.94 -0.79
CA ASP A 8 7.21 11.50 -0.73
C ASP A 8 6.41 10.75 0.35
N ALA A 9 6.35 11.25 1.59
CA ALA A 9 5.62 10.60 2.66
C ALA A 9 4.11 10.56 2.36
N ARG A 10 3.59 11.63 1.75
CA ARG A 10 2.21 11.69 1.26
C ARG A 10 1.98 10.77 0.06
N PHE A 11 2.95 10.59 -0.82
CA PHE A 11 2.82 9.63 -1.90
C PHE A 11 2.78 8.20 -1.36
N GLN A 12 3.72 7.85 -0.47
CA GLN A 12 3.86 6.50 0.08
C GLN A 12 2.64 6.07 0.91
N ILE A 13 2.04 6.96 1.70
CA ILE A 13 0.80 6.63 2.41
C ILE A 13 -0.37 6.35 1.46
N GLU A 14 -0.48 7.08 0.34
CA GLU A 14 -1.54 6.82 -0.63
C GLU A 14 -1.31 5.51 -1.39
N VAL A 15 -0.05 5.16 -1.67
CA VAL A 15 0.32 3.85 -2.24
C VAL A 15 -0.09 2.74 -1.28
N LEU A 16 0.24 2.90 0.01
CA LEU A 16 -0.09 1.93 1.05
C LEU A 16 -1.61 1.73 1.19
N LYS A 17 -2.39 2.82 1.19
CA LYS A 17 -3.86 2.76 1.21
C LYS A 17 -4.40 1.98 0.02
N LEU A 18 -3.89 2.26 -1.18
CA LEU A 18 -4.33 1.58 -2.40
C LEU A 18 -4.01 0.08 -2.34
N LEU A 19 -2.80 -0.28 -1.91
CA LEU A 19 -2.37 -1.67 -1.74
C LEU A 19 -3.24 -2.42 -0.75
N LEU A 20 -3.43 -1.85 0.44
CA LEU A 20 -4.28 -2.45 1.47
C LEU A 20 -5.71 -2.63 0.98
N GLN A 21 -6.22 -1.69 0.18
CA GLN A 21 -7.58 -1.77 -0.35
C GLN A 21 -7.74 -2.85 -1.42
N VAL A 22 -6.72 -3.06 -2.27
CA VAL A 22 -6.68 -4.15 -3.25
C VAL A 22 -6.51 -5.51 -2.53
N ALA A 23 -5.58 -5.58 -1.56
CA ALA A 23 -5.30 -6.80 -0.80
C ALA A 23 -6.48 -7.22 0.11
N SER A 24 -7.25 -6.28 0.64
CA SER A 24 -8.44 -6.58 1.47
C SER A 24 -9.69 -6.95 0.66
N GLY A 25 -9.63 -6.96 -0.68
CA GLY A 25 -10.79 -7.08 -1.55
C GLY A 25 -11.35 -8.50 -1.76
N ASP A 26 -10.49 -9.54 -1.76
CA ASP A 26 -10.88 -10.91 -2.16
C ASP A 26 -11.04 -11.87 -0.97
N GLU A 27 -9.98 -12.09 -0.18
CA GLU A 27 -9.99 -12.99 0.99
C GLU A 27 -9.74 -12.27 2.34
N GLY A 28 -9.51 -10.96 2.29
CA GLY A 28 -8.99 -10.21 3.43
C GLY A 28 -7.50 -10.46 3.63
N VAL A 29 -6.82 -9.49 4.22
CA VAL A 29 -5.37 -9.58 4.47
C VAL A 29 -5.13 -10.35 5.76
N SER A 30 -4.28 -11.38 5.72
CA SER A 30 -3.92 -12.16 6.91
C SER A 30 -3.16 -11.28 7.90
N ARG A 31 -3.22 -11.61 9.20
CA ARG A 31 -2.51 -10.84 10.22
C ARG A 31 -1.00 -10.78 9.99
N GLU A 32 -0.42 -11.85 9.43
CA GLU A 32 0.99 -11.93 9.06
C GLU A 32 1.32 -10.95 7.91
N GLU A 33 0.48 -10.89 6.88
CA GLU A 33 0.62 -9.92 5.78
C GLU A 33 0.45 -8.47 6.29
N ILE A 34 -0.46 -8.22 7.23
CA ILE A 34 -0.62 -6.89 7.85
C ILE A 34 0.67 -6.47 8.57
N ASP A 35 1.22 -7.34 9.42
CA ASP A 35 2.46 -7.04 10.17
C ASP A 35 3.63 -6.81 9.21
N HIS A 36 3.71 -7.61 8.14
CA HIS A 36 4.71 -7.46 7.09
C HIS A 36 4.59 -6.12 6.35
N ILE A 37 3.40 -5.79 5.85
CA ILE A 37 3.13 -4.52 5.16
C ILE A 37 3.45 -3.33 6.08
N MET A 38 3.11 -3.42 7.37
CA MET A 38 3.43 -2.38 8.35
C MET A 38 4.92 -2.26 8.62
N ALA A 39 5.64 -3.38 8.70
CA ALA A 39 7.09 -3.40 8.90
C ALA A 39 7.82 -2.74 7.71
N THR A 40 7.45 -3.10 6.49
CA THR A 40 8.02 -2.51 5.27
C THR A 40 7.64 -1.04 5.13
N ALA A 41 6.39 -0.68 5.46
CA ALA A 41 5.92 0.70 5.42
C ALA A 41 6.59 1.61 6.47
N ARG A 42 7.16 1.06 7.56
CA ARG A 42 8.03 1.81 8.49
C ARG A 42 9.41 2.12 7.90
N GLY A 43 9.90 1.28 6.98
CA GLY A 43 11.14 1.52 6.24
C GLY A 43 10.96 2.54 5.11
N MET A 44 9.74 2.59 4.57
CA MET A 44 9.25 3.68 3.75
C MET A 44 9.00 4.89 4.67
N SER A 45 9.23 6.13 4.22
CA SER A 45 9.12 7.36 5.04
C SER A 45 7.68 7.72 5.45
N VAL A 46 6.84 6.73 5.73
CA VAL A 46 5.45 6.89 6.15
C VAL A 46 5.40 7.24 7.65
N PRO A 47 4.57 8.22 8.06
CA PRO A 47 4.43 8.56 9.46
C PRO A 47 3.82 7.40 10.26
N LEU A 48 4.44 7.08 11.41
CA LEU A 48 3.90 6.14 12.41
C LEU A 48 2.40 6.35 12.75
N PRO A 49 1.89 7.57 13.00
CA PRO A 49 0.47 7.74 13.36
C PRO A 49 -0.49 7.36 12.23
N ASP A 50 -0.06 7.48 10.99
CA ASP A 50 -0.83 7.06 9.81
C ASP A 50 -0.81 5.54 9.66
N LEU A 51 0.35 4.91 9.86
CA LEU A 51 0.48 3.44 9.89
C LEU A 51 -0.38 2.82 10.99
N GLU A 52 -0.39 3.41 12.19
CA GLU A 52 -1.21 2.93 13.30
C GLU A 52 -2.71 3.02 13.00
N GLN A 53 -3.17 4.05 12.28
CA GLN A 53 -4.57 4.14 11.86
C GLN A 53 -4.91 3.05 10.83
N LEU A 54 -4.06 2.84 9.83
CA LEU A 54 -4.27 1.81 8.81
C LEU A 54 -4.26 0.40 9.44
N ALA A 55 -3.33 0.14 10.37
CA ALA A 55 -3.26 -1.12 11.11
C ALA A 55 -4.53 -1.37 11.93
N LYS A 56 -5.07 -0.33 12.58
CA LYS A 56 -6.35 -0.42 13.30
C LYS A 56 -7.51 -0.68 12.37
N CYS A 57 -7.52 -0.11 11.17
CA CYS A 57 -8.58 -0.39 10.18
C CYS A 57 -8.61 -1.87 9.81
N LEU A 58 -7.45 -2.43 9.49
CA LEU A 58 -7.32 -3.84 9.13
C LEU A 58 -7.68 -4.77 10.30
N GLN A 59 -7.17 -4.47 11.51
CA GLN A 59 -7.44 -5.28 12.70
C GLN A 59 -8.91 -5.27 13.13
N ASN A 60 -9.60 -4.14 12.97
CA ASN A 60 -11.00 -4.01 13.34
C ASN A 60 -11.97 -4.41 12.21
N GLY A 61 -11.44 -4.80 11.04
CA GLY A 61 -12.25 -5.03 9.84
C GLY A 61 -13.04 -3.79 9.40
N THR A 62 -12.58 -2.59 9.79
CA THR A 62 -13.22 -1.34 9.38
C THR A 62 -12.73 -0.94 7.99
N PRO A 63 -13.58 -0.26 7.20
CA PRO A 63 -13.21 0.12 5.85
C PRO A 63 -11.96 1.00 5.86
N LEU A 64 -11.01 0.62 5.00
CA LEU A 64 -9.78 1.40 4.78
C LEU A 64 -10.12 2.77 4.18
N PRO A 65 -9.36 3.82 4.53
CA PRO A 65 -9.53 5.12 3.92
C PRO A 65 -9.18 5.05 2.42
N ALA A 66 -10.05 5.63 1.59
CA ALA A 66 -9.85 5.63 0.15
C ALA A 66 -8.54 6.35 -0.24
N PRO A 67 -7.73 5.78 -1.16
CA PRO A 67 -6.52 6.40 -1.66
C PRO A 67 -6.82 7.58 -2.58
N ASN A 68 -5.95 8.58 -2.54
CA ASN A 68 -5.97 9.74 -3.42
C ASN A 68 -5.38 9.35 -4.77
N LEU A 69 -6.24 8.82 -5.64
CA LEU A 69 -5.87 8.46 -7.01
C LEU A 69 -5.27 9.64 -7.80
N GLY A 70 -5.60 10.90 -7.45
CA GLY A 70 -5.00 12.08 -8.08
C GLY A 70 -3.48 12.18 -7.84
N ILE A 71 -3.00 11.78 -6.66
CA ILE A 71 -1.57 11.74 -6.33
C ILE A 71 -0.92 10.52 -6.98
N LEU A 72 -1.59 9.38 -6.95
CA LEU A 72 -1.07 8.11 -7.46
C LEU A 72 -0.95 8.11 -8.99
N LYS A 73 -1.90 8.75 -9.69
CA LYS A 73 -1.85 8.93 -11.15
C LYS A 73 -0.77 9.91 -11.59
N ALA A 74 -0.20 10.71 -10.70
CA ALA A 74 0.91 11.59 -11.03
C ALA A 74 2.19 10.80 -11.36
N ASP A 75 2.41 9.68 -10.68
CA ASP A 75 3.52 8.77 -10.96
C ASP A 75 3.12 7.30 -10.75
N PRO A 76 2.40 6.70 -11.70
CA PRO A 76 1.87 5.36 -11.51
C PRO A 76 2.97 4.28 -11.63
N LYS A 77 4.15 4.62 -12.18
CA LYS A 77 5.32 3.72 -12.18
C LYS A 77 5.90 3.60 -10.77
N ALA A 78 6.04 4.72 -10.06
CA ALA A 78 6.47 4.70 -8.68
C ALA A 78 5.49 3.95 -7.77
N VAL A 79 4.18 4.01 -8.05
CA VAL A 79 3.17 3.22 -7.32
C VAL A 79 3.41 1.72 -7.52
N ILE A 80 3.62 1.27 -8.75
CA ILE A 80 3.86 -0.14 -9.06
C ILE A 80 5.19 -0.63 -8.46
N ALA A 81 6.24 0.19 -8.51
CA ALA A 81 7.53 -0.15 -7.92
C ALA A 81 7.42 -0.31 -6.40
N ALA A 82 6.79 0.65 -5.72
CA ALA A 82 6.55 0.59 -4.29
C ALA A 82 5.65 -0.60 -3.89
N ALA A 83 4.62 -0.88 -4.68
CA ALA A 83 3.77 -2.05 -4.53
C ALA A 83 4.56 -3.36 -4.65
N HIS A 84 5.39 -3.46 -5.68
CA HIS A 84 6.23 -4.60 -5.91
C HIS A 84 7.24 -4.79 -4.77
N ASP A 85 7.88 -3.73 -4.28
CA ASP A 85 8.83 -3.80 -3.16
C ASP A 85 8.15 -4.21 -1.85
N LEU A 86 6.93 -3.73 -1.59
CA LEU A 86 6.12 -4.13 -0.43
C LEU A 86 5.75 -5.62 -0.45
N ILE A 87 5.38 -6.12 -1.62
CA ILE A 87 4.98 -7.51 -1.87
C ILE A 87 6.19 -8.45 -1.87
N ALA A 88 7.26 -8.07 -2.58
CA ALA A 88 8.46 -8.88 -2.72
C ALA A 88 9.35 -8.89 -1.46
N SER A 89 8.99 -8.17 -0.41
CA SER A 89 9.78 -8.07 0.84
C SER A 89 9.84 -9.39 1.62
N ASP A 90 8.89 -10.31 1.43
CA ASP A 90 8.95 -11.68 2.02
C ASP A 90 9.86 -12.63 1.21
N GLY A 91 10.35 -12.18 0.03
CA GLY A 91 11.18 -12.99 -0.86
C GLY A 91 10.42 -14.07 -1.64
N HIS A 92 9.12 -14.23 -1.40
CA HIS A 92 8.22 -15.10 -2.15
C HIS A 92 7.06 -14.29 -2.73
N ILE A 93 6.96 -14.26 -4.06
CA ILE A 93 5.82 -13.67 -4.76
C ILE A 93 4.78 -14.76 -4.99
N HIS A 94 3.64 -14.65 -4.31
CA HIS A 94 2.48 -15.50 -4.46
C HIS A 94 1.67 -15.11 -5.71
N PRO A 95 0.92 -16.07 -6.30
CA PRO A 95 0.05 -15.78 -7.45
C PRO A 95 -0.98 -14.68 -7.15
N SER A 96 -1.49 -14.61 -5.92
CA SER A 96 -2.42 -13.55 -5.49
C SER A 96 -1.77 -12.17 -5.55
N GLU A 97 -0.48 -12.05 -5.24
CA GLU A 97 0.27 -10.80 -5.30
C GLU A 97 0.54 -10.34 -6.73
N ILE A 98 0.75 -11.29 -7.65
CA ILE A 98 0.85 -11.00 -9.08
C ILE A 98 -0.48 -10.44 -9.61
N GLU A 99 -1.60 -11.02 -9.17
CA GLU A 99 -2.93 -10.54 -9.54
C GLU A 99 -3.19 -9.13 -8.95
N MET A 100 -2.80 -8.88 -7.70
CA MET A 100 -2.87 -7.54 -7.10
C MET A 100 -2.08 -6.49 -7.91
N LEU A 101 -0.85 -6.82 -8.32
CA LEU A 101 -0.03 -5.93 -9.16
C LEU A 101 -0.65 -5.69 -10.53
N ARG A 102 -1.29 -6.72 -11.11
CA ARG A 102 -2.02 -6.58 -12.36
C ARG A 102 -3.22 -5.64 -12.21
N GLN A 103 -4.05 -5.84 -11.19
CA GLN A 103 -5.20 -4.98 -10.89
C GLN A 103 -4.77 -3.52 -10.66
N LEU A 104 -3.66 -3.30 -9.94
CA LEU A 104 -3.07 -1.98 -9.75
C LEU A 104 -2.68 -1.31 -11.08
N ARG A 105 -2.05 -2.06 -11.98
CA ARG A 105 -1.70 -1.56 -13.32
C ARG A 105 -2.92 -1.15 -14.13
N GLU A 106 -3.97 -1.96 -14.10
CA GLU A 106 -5.24 -1.67 -14.78
C GLU A 106 -5.91 -0.44 -14.17
N LEU A 107 -5.96 -0.33 -12.83
CA LEU A 107 -6.58 0.78 -12.11
C LEU A 107 -5.84 2.12 -12.33
N LEU A 108 -4.52 2.07 -12.40
CA LEU A 108 -3.69 3.24 -12.67
C LEU A 108 -3.62 3.61 -14.16
N GLY A 109 -4.18 2.79 -15.04
CA GLY A 109 -4.09 2.99 -16.49
C GLY A 109 -2.68 2.79 -17.05
N VAL A 110 -1.81 2.10 -16.29
CA VAL A 110 -0.50 1.62 -16.78
C VAL A 110 -0.70 0.26 -17.44
N ALA A 111 -1.65 0.23 -18.36
CA ALA A 111 -1.73 -0.87 -19.31
C ALA A 111 -0.50 -0.75 -20.23
N ALA A 112 0.21 -1.87 -20.39
CA ALA A 112 1.04 -2.08 -21.56
C ALA A 112 0.12 -2.27 -22.77
#